data_AF-A0A972KXF2-F1
#
_entry.id   AF-A0A972KXF2-F1
#
_cell.length_a   1.000
_cell.length_b   1.000
_cell.length_c   1.000
_cell.angle_alpha   90.00
_cell.angle_beta   90.00
_cell.angle_gamma   90.00
#
_symmetry.space_group_name_H-M   'P 1'
#
loop_
_entity.id
_entity.type
_entity.pdbx_description
1 polymer ?
#
loop_
_entity_poly.entity_id
_entity_poly.type
_entity_poly.pdbx_seq_one_letter_code
_entity_poly.pdbx_strand_id
1 'polypeptide(L)' 'MDKTIERRWKTPAAKPVISETGLQSLMPEIEQIIRSGRFILGPKMHQFEEVFRQYVGTAHAVAVGTCSAALQIVL' A
#
# COMPACT_ATOMS: atom_id res chain seq x y z
N MET A 1 27.45 12.68 4.14
CA MET A 1 26.32 12.65 5.09
C MET A 1 26.87 12.94 6.48
N ASP A 2 26.35 13.94 7.18
CA ASP A 2 26.88 14.42 8.46
C ASP A 2 26.65 13.37 9.59
N LYS A 3 27.74 12.90 10.20
CA LYS A 3 27.76 11.92 11.31
C LYS A 3 27.04 12.41 12.57
N THR A 4 26.63 13.66 12.62
CA THR A 4 25.87 14.26 13.73
C THR A 4 24.38 13.88 13.69
N ILE A 5 23.81 13.66 12.50
CA ILE A 5 22.40 13.26 12.34
C ILE A 5 22.17 11.81 12.80
N GLU A 6 23.08 10.89 12.49
CA GLU A 6 22.99 9.46 12.88
C GLU A 6 22.95 9.25 14.40
N ARG A 7 23.59 10.13 15.19
CA ARG A 7 23.62 10.00 16.66
C ARG A 7 22.32 10.42 17.34
N ARG A 8 21.50 11.25 16.70
CA ARG A 8 20.33 11.87 17.34
C ARG A 8 19.07 11.01 17.27
N TRP A 9 19.00 10.05 16.34
CA TRP A 9 17.79 9.26 16.11
C TRP A 9 18.11 7.76 15.93
N LYS A 10 18.48 7.10 17.03
CA LYS A 10 18.85 5.67 17.04
C LYS A 10 17.67 4.72 16.70
N THR A 11 16.43 5.19 16.86
CA THR A 11 15.22 4.39 16.64
C THR A 11 14.24 5.17 15.77
N PRO A 12 13.86 4.68 14.57
CA PRO A 12 12.92 5.39 13.70
C PRO A 12 11.55 5.59 14.37
N ALA A 13 10.89 6.72 14.10
CA ALA A 13 9.57 7.03 14.65
C ALA A 13 8.49 6.03 14.20
N ALA A 14 8.60 5.56 12.96
CA ALA A 14 7.82 4.45 12.43
C ALA A 14 8.71 3.66 11.45
N LYS A 15 8.76 2.34 11.61
CA LYS A 15 9.43 1.43 10.67
C LYS A 15 8.39 0.51 10.07
N PRO A 16 8.04 0.65 8.78
CA PRO A 16 7.21 -0.33 8.10
C PRO A 16 7.85 -1.72 8.22
N VAL A 17 7.08 -2.68 8.69
CA VAL A 17 7.53 -4.07 8.82
C VAL A 17 7.07 -4.81 7.57
N ILE A 18 8.04 -5.23 6.76
CA ILE A 18 7.83 -6.15 5.64
C ILE A 18 8.65 -7.39 5.97
N SER A 19 7.98 -8.52 6.15
CA SER A 19 8.65 -9.79 6.40
C SER A 19 9.28 -10.32 5.11
N GLU A 20 10.33 -11.13 5.24
CA GLU A 20 10.99 -11.75 4.09
C GLU A 20 10.01 -12.61 3.27
N THR A 21 9.17 -13.40 3.95
CA THR A 21 8.11 -14.19 3.30
C THR A 21 7.08 -13.32 2.58
N GLY A 22 6.71 -12.18 3.18
CA GLY A 22 5.79 -11.21 2.56
C GLY A 22 6.39 -10.60 1.30
N LEU A 23 7.67 -10.24 1.34
CA LEU A 23 8.40 -9.72 0.18
C LEU A 23 8.45 -10.75 -0.96
N GLN A 24 8.81 -11.99 -0.65
CA GLN A 24 8.87 -13.09 -1.62
C GLN A 24 7.52 -13.37 -2.28
N SER A 25 6.42 -13.22 -1.53
CA SER A 25 5.06 -13.40 -2.05
C SER A 25 4.61 -12.24 -2.95
N LEU A 26 5.10 -11.01 -2.70
CA LEU A 26 4.74 -9.80 -3.46
C LEU A 26 5.47 -9.69 -4.80
N MET A 27 6.72 -10.15 -4.89
CA MET A 27 7.53 -10.04 -6.11
C MET A 27 6.86 -10.61 -7.39
N PRO A 28 6.32 -11.84 -7.41
CA PRO A 28 5.68 -12.38 -8.60
C PRO A 28 4.42 -11.59 -8.99
N GLU A 29 3.69 -11.05 -8.02
CA GLU A 29 2.50 -10.23 -8.28
C GLU A 29 2.85 -8.90 -8.94
N ILE A 30 3.93 -8.26 -8.49
CA ILE A 30 4.45 -7.04 -9.10
C ILE A 30 4.92 -7.32 -10.54
N GLU A 31 5.62 -8.44 -10.75
CA GLU A 31 6.05 -8.86 -12.09
C GLU A 31 4.85 -9.03 -13.04
N GLN A 32 3.77 -9.67 -12.58
CA GLN A 32 2.54 -9.81 -13.36
C GLN A 32 1.93 -8.45 -13.73
N ILE A 33 1.87 -7.50 -12.79
CA ILE A 33 1.35 -6.15 -13.06
C ILE A 33 2.21 -5.47 -14.13
N ILE A 34 3.54 -5.49 -14.00
CA ILE A 34 4.46 -4.88 -14.95
C ILE A 34 4.29 -5.50 -16.34
N ARG A 35 4.25 -6.84 -16.44
CA ARG A 35 4.06 -7.55 -17.71
C ARG A 35 2.69 -7.27 -18.33
N SER A 36 1.65 -7.05 -17.52
CA SER A 36 0.31 -6.71 -18.01
C SER A 36 0.21 -5.32 -18.62
N GLY A 37 1.12 -4.38 -18.24
CA GLY A 37 1.08 -2.97 -18.64
C GLY A 37 -0.09 -2.17 -18.02
N ARG A 38 -0.96 -2.79 -17.22
CA ARG A 38 -2.14 -2.13 -16.62
C ARG A 38 -1.85 -1.67 -15.19
N PHE A 39 -1.19 -0.52 -15.07
CA PHE A 39 -0.75 0.05 -13.79
C PHE A 39 -1.87 0.74 -12.99
N ILE A 40 -2.86 1.30 -13.68
CA ILE A 40 -3.93 2.11 -13.09
C ILE A 40 -5.26 1.40 -13.37
N LEU A 41 -6.16 1.40 -12.37
CA LEU A 41 -7.49 0.76 -12.44
C LEU A 41 -7.39 -0.70 -12.94
N GLY A 42 -6.45 -1.46 -12.37
CA GLY A 42 -6.18 -2.87 -12.70
C GLY A 42 -6.93 -3.86 -11.81
N PRO A 43 -6.88 -5.17 -12.15
CA PRO A 43 -7.61 -6.21 -11.41
C PRO A 43 -7.18 -6.33 -9.94
N LYS A 44 -5.91 -6.01 -9.62
CA LYS A 44 -5.39 -6.02 -8.24
C LYS A 44 -6.04 -4.97 -7.35
N MET A 45 -6.45 -3.82 -7.92
CA MET A 45 -7.19 -2.79 -7.18
C MET A 45 -8.57 -3.29 -6.78
N HIS A 46 -9.31 -3.91 -7.71
CA HIS A 46 -10.62 -4.50 -7.42
C HIS A 46 -10.54 -5.63 -6.39
N GLN A 47 -9.50 -6.48 -6.46
CA GLN A 47 -9.25 -7.51 -5.45
C GLN A 47 -9.01 -6.90 -4.07
N PHE A 48 -8.21 -5.84 -4.00
CA PHE A 48 -7.98 -5.10 -2.76
C PHE A 48 -9.28 -4.50 -2.21
N GLU A 49 -10.10 -3.85 -3.05
CA GLU A 49 -11.38 -3.28 -2.64
C GLU A 49 -12.32 -4.33 -2.05
N GLU A 50 -12.44 -5.51 -2.67
CA GLU A 50 -13.29 -6.58 -2.16
C GLU A 50 -12.81 -7.14 -0.82
N VAL A 51 -11.50 -7.40 -0.68
CA VAL A 51 -10.93 -7.86 0.59
C VAL A 51 -11.07 -6.79 1.67
N PHE A 52 -10.85 -5.52 1.33
CA PHE A 52 -10.95 -4.41 2.27
C PHE A 52 -12.39 -4.17 2.72
N ARG A 53 -13.35 -4.28 1.80
CA ARG A 53 -14.78 -4.23 2.09
C ARG A 53 -15.17 -5.28 3.12
N GLN A 54 -14.70 -6.52 2.95
CA GLN A 54 -14.93 -7.60 3.90
C GLN A 54 -14.23 -7.34 5.24
N TYR A 55 -13.00 -6.85 5.22
CA TYR A 55 -12.23 -6.50 6.42
C TYR A 55 -12.91 -5.44 7.29
N VAL A 56 -13.47 -4.40 6.67
CA VAL A 56 -14.18 -3.31 7.37
C VAL A 56 -15.64 -3.67 7.70
N GLY A 57 -16.25 -4.58 6.94
CA GLY A 57 -17.66 -4.97 7.13
C GLY A 57 -18.65 -4.01 6.47
N THR A 58 -18.33 -3.48 5.29
CA THR A 58 -19.18 -2.53 4.54
C THR A 58 -19.76 -3.14 3.25
N ALA A 59 -20.74 -2.48 2.66
CA ALA A 59 -21.32 -2.88 1.37
C ALA A 59 -20.44 -2.51 0.17
N HIS A 60 -19.61 -1.47 0.29
CA HIS A 60 -18.73 -0.99 -0.78
C HIS A 60 -17.42 -0.42 -0.22
N ALA A 61 -16.32 -0.59 -0.95
CA ALA A 61 -15.04 0.04 -0.68
C ALA A 61 -14.44 0.58 -1.99
N VAL A 62 -13.84 1.77 -1.95
CA VAL A 62 -13.23 2.43 -3.12
C VAL A 62 -11.80 2.80 -2.78
N ALA A 63 -10.85 2.30 -3.56
CA ALA A 63 -9.43 2.61 -3.40
C ALA A 63 -9.09 3.97 -4.03
N VAL A 64 -8.44 4.83 -3.25
CA VAL A 64 -7.98 6.15 -3.71
C VAL A 64 -6.52 6.38 -3.34
N GLY A 65 -5.89 7.38 -3.98
CA GLY A 65 -4.46 7.63 -3.80
C GLY A 65 -4.06 8.06 -2.39
N THR A 66 -4.94 8.76 -1.65
CA THR A 66 -4.69 9.18 -0.27
C THR A 66 -5.98 9.26 0.55
N CYS A 67 -5.87 9.18 1.88
CA CYS A 67 -7.02 9.38 2.78
C CYS A 67 -7.60 10.81 2.69
N SER A 68 -6.75 11.82 2.46
CA SER A 68 -7.22 13.19 2.27
C SER A 68 -8.09 13.32 1.01
N ALA A 69 -7.69 12.67 -0.09
CA ALA A 69 -8.53 12.62 -1.29
C ALA A 69 -9.86 11.92 -1.03
N ALA A 70 -9.87 10.82 -0.23
CA ALA A 70 -11.10 10.15 0.17
C ALA A 70 -12.07 11.08 0.90
N LEU A 71 -11.56 11.91 1.81
CA LEU A 71 -12.37 12.89 2.53
C LEU A 71 -12.84 14.03 1.61
N GLN A 72 -11.99 14.48 0.68
CA GLN A 72 -12.36 15.54 -0.26
C GLN A 72 -13.46 15.13 -1.23
N ILE A 73 -13.53 13.87 -1.65
CA ILE A 73 -14.54 13.41 -2.62
C ILE A 73 -15.90 13.10 -1.97
N VAL A 74 -15.96 12.91 -0.65
CA VAL A 74 -17.21 12.58 0.06
C VAL A 74 -17.91 13.82 0.63
N LEU A 75 -17.19 14.93 0.75
CA LEU A 75 -17.69 16.23 1.22
C LEU A 75 -18.20 17.08 0.05
#